data_AF-A0A6I3BAA4-F1
#
_entry.id   AF-A0A6I3BAA4-F1
#
_cell.length_a   1.000
_cell.length_b   1.000
_cell.length_c   1.000
_cell.angle_alpha   90.00
_cell.angle_beta   90.00
_cell.angle_gamma   90.00
#
_symmetry.space_group_name_H-M   'P 1'
#
loop_
_entity.id
_entity.type
_entity.pdbx_description
1 polymer ?
#
loop_
_entity_poly.entity_id
_entity_poly.type
_entity_poly.pdbx_seq_one_letter_code
_entity_poly.pdbx_strand_id
1 'polypeptide(L)'
;MKKQDVHRPGAVINQTNAPIVFKASLMTVMLLATAVFVALLISEVPPKIAAIAVLIAVLQIFAGGSLLSLFVYKSHLTWKEFCGLGLAIGSLLTFGFDQMFRNTVFSSFAWTIPILFFPLSIWKSRLKIDVTIARNDLITTEMLAISATVLLILSPEWFWPLPLALSLIAIVIWRELPKWRKHSAVIAACLIPISILSVLKRPIGWWIEDSDIALYEAISRTLGHWGFRDNINGAGTST
;
A
#
# COMPACT_ATOMS: atom_id res chain seq x y z
N MET A 1 41.72 43.58 -22.51
CA MET A 1 40.59 42.63 -22.65
C MET A 1 40.11 42.24 -21.27
N LYS A 2 38.95 42.76 -20.83
CA LYS A 2 38.36 42.54 -19.51
C LYS A 2 37.23 41.51 -19.65
N LYS A 3 37.31 40.39 -18.93
CA LYS A 3 36.23 39.39 -18.87
C LYS A 3 35.00 40.03 -18.23
N GLN A 4 33.88 40.04 -18.94
CA GLN A 4 32.56 40.35 -18.37
C GLN A 4 32.02 39.06 -17.74
N ASP A 5 31.95 39.06 -16.41
CA ASP A 5 31.23 38.05 -15.65
C ASP A 5 29.72 38.26 -15.85
N VAL A 6 29.07 37.29 -16.49
CA VAL A 6 27.62 37.27 -16.67
C VAL A 6 26.99 36.83 -15.34
N HIS A 7 26.61 37.81 -14.54
CA HIS A 7 25.81 37.59 -13.33
C HIS A 7 24.41 37.13 -13.74
N ARG A 8 24.09 35.84 -13.52
CA ARG A 8 22.73 35.32 -13.72
C ARG A 8 21.79 35.97 -12.69
N PRO A 9 20.72 36.67 -13.09
CA PRO A 9 19.75 37.19 -12.14
C PRO A 9 19.11 36.02 -11.39
N GLY A 10 19.15 36.09 -10.06
CA GLY A 10 18.62 35.08 -9.16
C GLY A 10 17.17 34.75 -9.50
N ALA A 11 16.85 33.46 -9.50
CA ALA A 11 15.48 32.99 -9.56
C ALA A 11 14.75 33.54 -8.34
N VAL A 12 13.97 34.60 -8.53
CA VAL A 12 13.05 35.10 -7.52
C VAL A 12 11.95 34.06 -7.38
N ILE A 13 12.08 33.21 -6.36
CA ILE A 13 11.02 32.30 -5.94
C ILE A 13 9.94 33.19 -5.31
N ASN A 14 8.98 33.61 -6.12
CA ASN A 14 7.76 34.23 -5.62
C ASN A 14 7.00 33.18 -4.81
N GLN A 15 7.22 33.18 -3.48
CA GLN A 15 6.33 32.50 -2.54
C GLN A 15 4.98 33.24 -2.58
N THR A 16 4.09 32.77 -3.45
CA THR A 16 2.70 33.20 -3.44
C THR A 16 2.07 32.71 -2.14
N ASN A 17 1.73 33.63 -1.24
CA ASN A 17 0.98 33.43 0.00
C ASN A 17 -0.49 33.01 -0.26
N ALA A 18 -0.74 32.19 -1.28
CA ALA A 18 -2.04 31.56 -1.44
C ALA A 18 -2.16 30.42 -0.41
N PRO A 19 -3.28 30.31 0.32
CA PRO A 19 -3.53 29.11 1.10
C PRO A 19 -3.54 27.94 0.12
N ILE A 20 -2.60 26.99 0.28
CA ILE A 20 -2.58 25.76 -0.49
C ILE A 20 -3.80 24.95 -0.06
N VAL A 21 -4.89 25.15 -0.78
CA VAL A 21 -6.11 24.37 -0.70
C VAL A 21 -5.75 22.94 -1.07
N PHE A 22 -6.19 22.00 -0.25
CA PHE A 22 -6.11 20.56 -0.45
C PHE A 22 -6.44 20.20 -1.91
N LYS A 23 -5.41 20.04 -2.73
CA LYS A 23 -5.56 19.62 -4.13
C LYS A 23 -4.80 18.34 -4.37
N ALA A 24 -4.80 17.44 -3.37
CA ALA A 24 -4.81 16.02 -3.69
C ALA A 24 -6.00 15.88 -4.62
N SER A 25 -5.73 15.66 -5.91
CA SER A 25 -6.81 15.45 -6.86
C SER A 25 -7.65 14.35 -6.23
N LEU A 26 -8.88 14.63 -5.81
CA LEU A 26 -9.78 13.65 -5.20
C LEU A 26 -9.76 12.35 -6.02
N MET A 27 -9.58 12.49 -7.33
CA MET A 27 -9.31 11.44 -8.29
C MET A 27 -8.15 10.50 -7.94
N THR A 28 -6.99 10.96 -7.48
CA THR A 28 -5.85 10.08 -7.13
C THR A 28 -6.12 9.25 -5.87
N VAL A 29 -6.76 9.85 -4.86
CA VAL A 29 -7.22 9.14 -3.65
C VAL A 29 -8.25 8.08 -4.04
N MET A 30 -9.24 8.48 -4.83
CA MET A 30 -10.30 7.59 -5.30
C MET A 30 -9.75 6.48 -6.19
N LEU A 31 -8.77 6.77 -7.05
CA LEU A 31 -8.11 5.77 -7.90
C LEU A 31 -7.34 4.76 -7.07
N LEU A 32 -6.58 5.21 -6.06
CA LEU A 32 -5.85 4.31 -5.16
C LEU A 32 -6.82 3.46 -4.33
N ALA A 33 -7.86 4.06 -3.76
CA ALA A 33 -8.88 3.35 -3.01
C ALA A 33 -9.61 2.32 -3.88
N THR A 34 -9.91 2.67 -5.14
CA THR A 34 -10.52 1.75 -6.11
C THR A 34 -9.57 0.62 -6.47
N ALA A 35 -8.27 0.90 -6.67
CA ALA A 35 -7.28 -0.13 -6.96
C ALA A 35 -7.14 -1.13 -5.80
N VAL A 36 -7.09 -0.64 -4.56
CA VAL A 36 -7.06 -1.49 -3.36
C VAL A 36 -8.37 -2.29 -3.22
N PHE A 37 -9.53 -1.65 -3.46
CA PHE A 37 -10.83 -2.34 -3.44
C PHE A 37 -10.88 -3.48 -4.47
N VAL A 38 -10.47 -3.22 -5.72
CA VAL A 38 -10.39 -4.24 -6.77
C VAL A 38 -9.41 -5.35 -6.40
N ALA A 39 -8.25 -5.02 -5.81
CA ALA A 39 -7.31 -6.01 -5.33
C ALA A 39 -7.93 -6.93 -4.27
N LEU A 40 -8.66 -6.38 -3.30
CA LEU A 40 -9.37 -7.16 -2.28
C LEU A 40 -10.47 -8.05 -2.90
N LEU A 41 -11.20 -7.56 -3.89
CA LEU A 41 -12.20 -8.36 -4.61
C LEU A 41 -11.55 -9.51 -5.40
N ILE A 42 -10.39 -9.27 -6.03
CA ILE A 42 -9.63 -10.32 -6.69
C ILE A 42 -9.16 -11.35 -5.66
N SER A 43 -8.76 -10.92 -4.47
CA SER A 43 -8.47 -11.78 -3.31
C SER A 43 -9.71 -12.40 -2.66
N GLU A 44 -10.89 -12.33 -3.30
CA GLU A 44 -12.14 -12.98 -2.87
C GLU A 44 -12.67 -12.51 -1.52
N VAL A 45 -12.20 -11.34 -1.07
CA VAL A 45 -12.75 -10.69 0.11
C VAL A 45 -14.19 -10.29 -0.19
N PRO A 46 -15.17 -10.65 0.66
CA PRO A 46 -16.56 -10.28 0.46
C PRO A 46 -16.70 -8.77 0.22
N PRO A 47 -17.50 -8.31 -0.76
CA PRO A 47 -17.52 -6.91 -1.16
C PRO A 47 -17.79 -5.93 0.00
N LYS A 48 -18.65 -6.36 0.94
CA LYS A 48 -18.95 -5.61 2.16
C LYS A 48 -17.71 -5.43 3.03
N ILE A 49 -16.95 -6.50 3.25
CA ILE A 49 -15.74 -6.48 4.08
C ILE A 49 -14.64 -5.68 3.38
N ALA A 50 -14.48 -5.84 2.07
CA ALA A 50 -13.53 -5.07 1.27
C ALA A 50 -13.82 -3.56 1.35
N ALA A 51 -15.09 -3.15 1.23
CA ALA A 51 -15.48 -1.75 1.34
C ALA A 51 -15.18 -1.17 2.73
N ILE A 52 -15.49 -1.92 3.79
CA ILE A 52 -15.19 -1.53 5.17
C ILE A 52 -13.67 -1.42 5.40
N ALA A 53 -12.90 -2.39 4.92
CA ALA A 53 -11.44 -2.40 5.06
C ALA A 53 -10.79 -1.20 4.36
N VAL A 54 -11.22 -0.88 3.13
CA VAL A 54 -10.74 0.30 2.40
C VAL A 54 -11.11 1.58 3.13
N LEU A 55 -12.35 1.68 3.65
CA LEU A 55 -12.78 2.84 4.43
C LEU A 55 -11.91 3.02 5.69
N ILE A 56 -11.65 1.94 6.44
CA ILE A 56 -10.78 1.97 7.62
C ILE A 56 -9.36 2.39 7.24
N ALA A 57 -8.79 1.85 6.17
CA ALA A 57 -7.46 2.22 5.70
C ALA A 57 -7.37 3.72 5.33
N VAL A 58 -8.39 4.24 4.66
CA VAL A 58 -8.48 5.68 4.34
C VAL A 58 -8.55 6.52 5.63
N LEU A 59 -9.36 6.12 6.60
CA LEU A 59 -9.45 6.80 7.90
C LEU A 59 -8.11 6.77 8.65
N GLN A 60 -7.40 5.65 8.62
CA GLN A 60 -6.07 5.50 9.22
C GLN A 60 -5.04 6.41 8.54
N ILE A 61 -5.03 6.49 7.21
CA ILE A 61 -4.17 7.42 6.47
C ILE A 61 -4.42 8.85 6.92
N PHE A 62 -5.68 9.26 6.99
CA PHE A 62 -6.03 10.61 7.42
C PHE A 62 -5.64 10.87 8.88
N ALA A 63 -5.88 9.93 9.79
CA ALA A 63 -5.49 10.03 11.19
C ALA A 63 -3.97 10.16 11.36
N GLY A 64 -3.21 9.21 10.84
CA GLY A 64 -1.75 9.18 10.98
C GLY A 64 -1.05 10.30 10.21
N GLY A 65 -1.51 10.60 9.00
CA GLY A 65 -0.98 11.72 8.21
C GLY A 65 -1.25 13.08 8.86
N SER A 66 -2.41 13.23 9.51
CA SER A 66 -2.73 14.43 10.29
C SER A 66 -1.87 14.55 11.54
N LEU A 67 -1.63 13.45 12.24
CA LEU A 67 -0.72 13.43 13.39
C LEU A 67 0.71 13.77 12.96
N LEU A 68 1.19 13.19 11.85
CA LEU A 68 2.48 13.54 11.26
C LEU A 68 2.60 15.04 10.97
N SER A 69 1.54 15.66 10.43
CA SER A 69 1.51 17.10 10.15
C SER A 69 1.54 17.99 11.41
N LEU A 70 1.14 17.46 12.58
CA LEU A 70 1.21 18.19 13.85
C LEU A 70 2.63 18.20 14.43
N PHE A 71 3.36 17.11 14.27
CA PHE A 71 4.66 16.91 14.92
C PHE A 71 5.87 17.21 14.02
N VAL A 72 5.72 17.07 12.70
CA VAL A 72 6.83 17.30 11.79
C VAL A 72 6.97 18.79 11.48
N TYR A 73 8.13 19.36 11.81
CA TYR A 73 8.49 20.76 11.55
C TYR A 73 8.86 21.03 10.07
N LYS A 74 8.27 20.27 9.15
CA LYS A 74 8.46 20.41 7.70
C LYS A 74 7.25 21.19 7.17
N SER A 75 7.50 22.29 6.46
CA SER A 75 6.45 23.18 5.96
C SER A 75 5.52 22.53 4.94
N HIS A 76 5.97 21.45 4.28
CA HIS A 76 5.25 20.72 3.25
C HIS A 76 5.51 19.22 3.37
N LEU A 77 4.43 18.45 3.49
CA LEU A 77 4.43 16.99 3.36
C LEU A 77 4.07 16.62 1.93
N THR A 78 4.85 15.73 1.32
CA THR A 78 4.51 15.18 0.00
C THR A 78 3.33 14.22 0.13
N TRP A 79 2.52 14.09 -0.93
CA TRP A 79 1.38 13.17 -0.95
C TRP A 79 1.75 11.71 -0.61
N LYS A 80 2.93 11.27 -1.05
CA LYS A 80 3.44 9.91 -0.79
C LYS A 80 3.81 9.72 0.68
N GLU A 81 4.53 10.68 1.26
CA GLU A 81 4.85 10.68 2.69
C GLU A 81 3.55 10.67 3.51
N PHE A 82 2.57 11.49 3.12
CA PHE A 82 1.28 11.54 3.80
C PHE A 82 0.53 10.21 3.75
N CYS A 83 0.43 9.55 2.59
CA CYS A 83 -0.27 8.27 2.48
C CYS A 83 0.50 7.12 3.12
N GLY A 84 1.79 6.98 2.82
CA GLY A 84 2.61 5.86 3.29
C GLY A 84 2.85 5.91 4.79
N LEU A 85 3.43 7.01 5.28
CA LEU A 85 3.67 7.17 6.72
C LEU A 85 2.37 7.37 7.48
N GLY A 86 1.38 8.03 6.88
CA GLY A 86 0.06 8.18 7.49
C GLY A 86 -0.64 6.85 7.70
N LEU A 87 -0.59 5.93 6.73
CA LEU A 87 -1.13 4.58 6.91
C LEU A 87 -0.40 3.83 8.04
N ALA A 88 0.94 3.86 8.06
CA ALA A 88 1.75 3.15 9.06
C ALA A 88 1.53 3.69 10.48
N ILE A 89 1.54 5.02 10.65
CA ILE A 89 1.29 5.66 11.94
C ILE A 89 -0.17 5.46 12.36
N GLY A 90 -1.11 5.62 11.42
CA GLY A 90 -2.54 5.47 11.68
C GLY A 90 -2.93 4.05 12.08
N SER A 91 -2.36 3.03 11.43
CA SER A 91 -2.58 1.63 11.78
C SER A 91 -1.96 1.28 13.12
N LEU A 92 -0.73 1.75 13.39
CA LEU A 92 -0.06 1.57 14.68
C LEU A 92 -0.86 2.21 15.82
N LEU A 93 -1.38 3.42 15.62
CA LEU A 93 -2.22 4.09 16.61
C LEU A 93 -3.54 3.33 16.80
N THR A 94 -4.22 2.94 15.72
CA THR A 94 -5.48 2.20 15.79
C THR A 94 -5.31 0.92 16.61
N PHE A 95 -4.25 0.16 16.30
CA PHE A 95 -3.91 -1.06 17.02
C PHE A 95 -3.49 -0.78 18.46
N GLY A 96 -2.62 0.21 18.68
CA GLY A 96 -2.12 0.55 20.02
C GLY A 96 -3.24 0.99 20.97
N PHE A 97 -4.18 1.81 20.49
CA PHE A 97 -5.35 2.21 21.25
C PHE A 97 -6.30 1.02 21.51
N ASP A 98 -6.52 0.15 20.53
CA ASP A 98 -7.29 -1.09 20.73
C ASP A 98 -6.68 -1.97 21.84
N GLN A 99 -5.36 -2.19 21.82
CA GLN A 99 -4.68 -2.99 22.83
C GLN A 99 -4.70 -2.32 24.21
N MET A 100 -4.46 -1.01 24.28
CA MET A 100 -4.39 -0.28 25.55
C MET A 100 -5.73 -0.26 26.29
N PHE A 101 -6.84 -0.18 25.56
CA PHE A 101 -8.19 -0.09 26.11
C PHE A 101 -8.96 -1.42 26.09
N ARG A 102 -8.30 -2.53 25.71
CA ARG A 102 -8.92 -3.86 25.55
C ARG A 102 -9.71 -4.35 26.77
N ASN A 103 -9.23 -4.06 27.97
CA ASN A 103 -9.86 -4.47 29.23
C ASN A 103 -10.68 -3.36 29.89
N THR A 104 -11.05 -2.33 29.13
CA THR A 104 -11.84 -1.19 29.63
C THR A 104 -13.21 -1.15 28.99
N VAL A 105 -14.13 -0.37 29.58
CA VAL A 105 -15.49 -0.14 29.05
C VAL A 105 -15.46 0.46 27.63
N PHE A 106 -14.33 1.04 27.22
CA PHE A 106 -14.15 1.70 25.93
C PHE A 106 -13.56 0.79 24.84
N SER A 107 -13.33 -0.50 25.13
CA SER A 107 -12.77 -1.48 24.19
C SER A 107 -13.47 -1.46 22.82
N SER A 108 -14.80 -1.32 22.81
CA SER A 108 -15.59 -1.40 21.56
C SER A 108 -15.35 -0.27 20.57
N PHE A 109 -14.83 0.88 21.02
CA PHE A 109 -14.60 2.05 20.16
C PHE A 109 -13.19 2.61 20.25
N ALA A 110 -12.30 2.00 21.04
CA ALA A 110 -10.93 2.46 21.24
C ALA A 110 -10.15 2.64 19.92
N TRP A 111 -10.38 1.76 18.96
CA TRP A 111 -9.79 1.83 17.62
C TRP A 111 -10.16 3.11 16.85
N THR A 112 -11.26 3.79 17.19
CA THR A 112 -11.70 5.02 16.51
C THR A 112 -11.00 6.28 17.04
N ILE A 113 -10.40 6.22 18.23
CA ILE A 113 -9.80 7.39 18.90
C ILE A 113 -8.77 8.11 18.02
N PRO A 114 -7.86 7.43 17.30
CA PRO A 114 -6.90 8.09 16.42
C PRO A 114 -7.52 8.95 15.33
N ILE A 115 -8.76 8.67 14.92
CA ILE A 115 -9.47 9.44 13.86
C ILE A 115 -9.68 10.89 14.30
N LEU A 116 -9.76 11.16 15.61
CA LEU A 116 -9.91 12.51 16.16
C LEU A 116 -8.73 13.43 15.84
N PHE A 117 -7.55 12.90 15.50
CA PHE A 117 -6.40 13.71 15.10
C PHE A 117 -6.63 14.47 13.79
N PHE A 118 -7.49 13.97 12.90
CA PHE A 118 -7.80 14.63 11.63
C PHE A 118 -8.43 16.03 11.80
N PRO A 119 -9.58 16.20 12.49
CA PRO A 119 -10.16 17.53 12.71
C PRO A 119 -9.26 18.45 13.54
N LEU A 120 -8.48 17.91 14.48
CA LEU A 120 -7.50 18.67 15.28
C LEU A 120 -6.42 19.35 14.40
N SER A 121 -5.94 18.65 13.37
CA SER A 121 -4.94 19.19 12.43
C SER A 121 -5.52 20.26 11.51
N ILE A 122 -6.79 20.12 11.11
CA ILE A 122 -7.52 21.13 10.33
C ILE A 122 -7.72 22.39 11.17
N TRP A 123 -8.20 22.26 12.41
CA TRP A 123 -8.37 23.41 13.32
C TRP A 123 -7.06 24.19 13.44
N LYS A 124 -5.95 23.50 13.74
CA LYS A 124 -4.65 24.15 13.90
C LYS A 124 -4.07 24.71 12.59
N SER A 125 -4.73 24.54 11.44
CA SER A 125 -4.30 25.01 10.11
C SER A 125 -2.87 24.57 9.73
N ARG A 126 -2.41 23.45 10.32
CA ARG A 126 -1.04 22.91 10.13
C ARG A 126 -0.95 21.98 8.93
N LEU A 127 -2.08 21.47 8.46
CA LEU A 127 -2.12 20.52 7.35
C LEU A 127 -1.94 21.26 6.02
N LYS A 128 -0.69 21.34 5.57
CA LYS A 128 -0.32 21.83 4.23
C LYS A 128 0.28 20.68 3.44
N ILE A 129 -0.56 20.03 2.64
CA ILE A 129 -0.11 19.00 1.70
C ILE A 129 0.26 19.69 0.40
N ASP A 130 1.53 19.63 0.03
CA ASP A 130 1.95 20.14 -1.27
C ASP A 130 1.66 19.07 -2.32
N VAL A 131 0.70 19.38 -3.20
CA VAL A 131 0.35 18.55 -4.36
C VAL A 131 0.80 19.23 -5.66
N THR A 132 1.49 20.35 -5.55
CA THR A 132 2.08 21.05 -6.67
C THR A 132 3.51 20.56 -6.87
N ILE A 133 3.91 20.41 -8.14
CA ILE A 133 5.25 19.97 -8.62
C ILE A 133 5.42 18.44 -8.76
N ALA A 134 4.40 17.73 -9.25
CA ALA A 134 4.69 16.52 -10.01
C ALA A 134 3.85 16.49 -11.29
N ARG A 135 4.54 16.40 -12.43
CA ARG A 135 3.94 16.20 -13.74
C ARG A 135 3.05 14.95 -13.65
N ASN A 136 1.79 15.05 -14.08
CA ASN A 136 0.79 13.97 -13.95
C ASN A 136 1.31 12.61 -14.49
N ASP A 137 2.15 12.66 -15.52
CA ASP A 137 2.84 11.49 -16.08
C ASP A 137 3.78 10.81 -15.07
N LEU A 138 4.57 11.58 -14.32
CA LEU A 138 5.55 11.06 -13.35
C LEU A 138 4.85 10.37 -12.19
N ILE A 139 3.78 10.98 -11.64
CA ILE A 139 2.96 10.38 -10.57
C ILE A 139 2.39 9.04 -11.06
N THR A 140 1.91 9.00 -12.30
CA THR A 140 1.33 7.78 -12.86
C THR A 140 2.37 6.67 -13.02
N THR A 141 3.58 6.99 -13.50
CA THR A 141 4.67 6.00 -13.63
C THR A 141 5.13 5.50 -12.25
N GLU A 142 5.26 6.38 -11.27
CA GLU A 142 5.65 5.98 -9.90
C GLU A 142 4.60 5.09 -9.23
N MET A 143 3.30 5.39 -9.42
CA MET A 143 2.22 4.54 -8.92
C MET A 143 2.20 3.17 -9.61
N LEU A 144 2.47 3.13 -10.92
CA LEU A 144 2.66 1.88 -11.66
C LEU A 144 3.84 1.07 -11.10
N ALA A 145 4.97 1.74 -10.80
CA ALA A 145 6.14 1.09 -10.22
C ALA A 145 5.86 0.54 -8.82
N ILE A 146 5.23 1.32 -7.93
CA ILE A 146 4.83 0.85 -6.59
C ILE A 146 3.89 -0.35 -6.70
N SER A 147 2.88 -0.29 -7.58
CA SER A 147 1.94 -1.40 -7.79
C SER A 147 2.66 -2.65 -8.29
N ALA A 148 3.60 -2.49 -9.21
CA ALA A 148 4.42 -3.58 -9.71
C ALA A 148 5.27 -4.22 -8.60
N THR A 149 5.91 -3.40 -7.75
CA THR A 149 6.70 -3.88 -6.62
C THR A 149 5.85 -4.65 -5.61
N VAL A 150 4.66 -4.15 -5.26
CA VAL A 150 3.75 -4.84 -4.32
C VAL A 150 3.34 -6.21 -4.87
N LEU A 151 2.94 -6.30 -6.14
CA LEU A 151 2.60 -7.57 -6.77
C LEU A 151 3.80 -8.51 -6.88
N LEU A 152 5.00 -7.99 -7.10
CA LEU A 152 6.24 -8.76 -7.09
C LEU A 152 6.55 -9.35 -5.71
N ILE A 153 6.36 -8.57 -4.64
CA ILE A 153 6.53 -9.04 -3.26
C ILE A 153 5.48 -10.09 -2.91
N LEU A 154 4.28 -10.00 -3.49
CA LEU A 154 3.22 -10.99 -3.32
C LEU A 154 3.45 -12.26 -4.15
N SER A 155 4.27 -12.19 -5.20
CA SER A 155 4.48 -13.29 -6.17
C SER A 155 5.09 -14.59 -5.57
N PRO A 156 5.94 -14.54 -4.53
CA PRO A 156 6.38 -15.75 -3.83
C PRO A 156 5.24 -16.43 -3.04
N GLU A 157 4.30 -15.65 -2.53
CA GLU A 157 3.16 -16.11 -1.70
C GLU A 157 1.92 -16.45 -2.53
N TRP A 158 1.86 -16.02 -3.79
CA TRP A 158 0.80 -16.30 -4.75
C TRP A 158 1.46 -16.29 -6.12
N PHE A 159 1.38 -17.35 -6.93
CA PHE A 159 2.08 -17.35 -8.23
C PHE A 159 1.39 -16.48 -9.29
N TRP A 160 0.08 -16.26 -9.16
CA TRP A 160 -0.75 -15.58 -10.16
C TRP A 160 -0.52 -14.06 -10.34
N PRO A 161 -0.06 -13.28 -9.33
CA PRO A 161 0.29 -11.87 -9.48
C PRO A 161 1.55 -11.64 -10.33
N LEU A 162 2.42 -12.65 -10.49
CA LEU A 162 3.72 -12.52 -11.17
C LEU A 162 3.61 -11.98 -12.62
N PRO A 163 2.83 -12.59 -13.53
CA PRO A 163 2.70 -12.07 -14.89
C PRO A 163 2.17 -10.62 -14.90
N LEU A 164 1.27 -10.28 -13.95
CA LEU A 164 0.75 -8.92 -13.81
C LEU A 164 1.85 -7.94 -13.37
N ALA A 165 2.64 -8.30 -12.36
CA ALA A 165 3.77 -7.50 -11.89
C ALA A 165 4.77 -7.23 -13.02
N LEU A 166 5.15 -8.26 -13.78
CA LEU A 166 6.07 -8.14 -14.91
C LEU A 166 5.49 -7.28 -16.04
N SER A 167 4.18 -7.37 -16.30
CA SER A 167 3.51 -6.51 -17.29
C SER A 167 3.54 -5.02 -16.88
N LEU A 168 3.37 -4.71 -15.59
CA LEU A 168 3.47 -3.35 -15.07
C LEU A 168 4.90 -2.83 -15.15
N ILE A 169 5.91 -3.64 -14.82
CA ILE A 169 7.34 -3.28 -14.99
C ILE A 169 7.63 -2.97 -16.46
N ALA A 170 7.13 -3.80 -17.39
CA ALA A 170 7.30 -3.56 -18.81
C ALA A 170 6.67 -2.22 -19.23
N ILE A 171 5.50 -1.85 -18.70
CA ILE A 171 4.86 -0.55 -18.95
C ILE A 171 5.66 0.62 -18.34
N VAL A 172 6.27 0.44 -17.16
CA VAL A 172 7.17 1.44 -16.57
C VAL A 172 8.40 1.66 -17.45
N ILE A 173 9.04 0.57 -17.89
CA ILE A 173 10.20 0.62 -18.81
C ILE A 173 9.81 1.28 -20.14
N TRP A 174 8.61 1.03 -20.67
CA TRP A 174 8.10 1.67 -21.89
C TRP A 174 8.06 3.19 -21.78
N ARG A 175 7.68 3.69 -20.59
CA ARG A 175 7.49 5.12 -20.32
C ARG A 175 8.80 5.83 -20.02
N GLU A 176 9.67 5.22 -19.23
CA GLU A 176 10.89 5.87 -18.73
C GLU A 176 12.13 5.64 -19.62
N LEU A 177 12.20 4.51 -20.34
CA LEU A 177 13.39 4.11 -21.09
C LEU A 177 13.14 4.07 -22.61
N PRO A 178 13.36 5.18 -23.34
CA PRO A 178 13.06 5.26 -24.77
C PRO A 178 13.84 4.25 -25.62
N LYS A 179 15.05 3.86 -25.17
CA LYS A 179 15.90 2.86 -25.84
C LYS A 179 15.26 1.46 -25.88
N TRP A 180 14.52 1.09 -24.83
CA TRP A 180 13.94 -0.25 -24.68
C TRP A 180 12.46 -0.32 -25.03
N ARG A 181 11.85 0.81 -25.40
CA ARG A 181 10.42 0.97 -25.63
C ARG A 181 9.85 -0.15 -26.49
N LYS A 182 10.32 -0.35 -27.73
CA LYS A 182 9.79 -1.39 -28.64
C LYS A 182 9.74 -2.80 -28.00
N HIS A 183 10.83 -3.23 -27.38
CA HIS A 183 10.90 -4.54 -26.71
C HIS A 183 9.93 -4.62 -25.54
N SER A 184 9.84 -3.55 -24.75
CA SER A 184 8.97 -3.50 -23.58
C SER A 184 7.48 -3.50 -23.94
N ALA A 185 7.02 -2.92 -25.07
CA ALA A 185 5.61 -3.12 -25.48
C ALA A 185 5.35 -4.54 -25.93
N VAL A 186 6.28 -5.17 -26.65
CA VAL A 186 6.08 -6.56 -27.08
C VAL A 186 5.93 -7.44 -25.86
N ILE A 187 6.81 -7.26 -24.86
CA ILE A 187 6.71 -7.97 -23.58
C ILE A 187 5.39 -7.66 -22.87
N ALA A 188 5.00 -6.38 -22.75
CA ALA A 188 3.74 -6.01 -22.11
C ALA A 188 2.52 -6.60 -22.84
N ALA A 189 2.50 -6.54 -24.17
CA ALA A 189 1.42 -7.07 -25.00
C ALA A 189 1.29 -8.60 -24.89
N CYS A 190 2.40 -9.32 -24.70
CA CYS A 190 2.39 -10.75 -24.42
C CYS A 190 1.97 -11.06 -22.97
N LEU A 191 2.43 -10.27 -22.00
CA LEU A 191 2.18 -10.53 -20.58
C LEU A 191 0.77 -10.14 -20.15
N ILE A 192 0.17 -9.08 -20.69
CA ILE A 192 -1.21 -8.66 -20.35
C ILE A 192 -2.23 -9.80 -20.50
N PRO A 193 -2.34 -10.53 -21.62
CA PRO A 193 -3.30 -11.62 -21.74
C PRO A 193 -2.96 -12.78 -20.79
N ILE A 194 -1.67 -13.05 -20.55
CA ILE A 194 -1.23 -14.05 -19.56
C ILE A 194 -1.67 -13.64 -18.16
N SER A 195 -1.52 -12.37 -17.79
CA SER A 195 -1.99 -11.81 -16.52
C SER A 195 -3.49 -11.99 -16.34
N ILE A 196 -4.28 -11.69 -17.38
CA ILE A 196 -5.74 -11.88 -17.35
C ILE A 196 -6.07 -13.35 -17.13
N LEU A 197 -5.47 -14.26 -17.90
CA LEU A 197 -5.68 -15.71 -17.73
C LEU A 197 -5.24 -16.20 -16.35
N SER A 198 -4.14 -15.67 -15.82
CA SER A 198 -3.61 -16.05 -14.52
C SER A 198 -4.53 -15.62 -13.38
N VAL A 199 -5.11 -14.42 -13.45
CA VAL A 199 -6.14 -13.95 -12.49
C VAL A 199 -7.42 -14.78 -12.59
N LEU A 200 -7.83 -15.16 -13.81
CA LEU A 200 -9.04 -15.96 -14.03
C LEU A 200 -8.89 -17.43 -13.58
N LYS A 201 -7.69 -17.99 -13.69
CA LYS A 201 -7.37 -19.37 -13.27
C LYS A 201 -6.74 -19.45 -11.89
N ARG A 202 -6.75 -18.37 -11.11
CA ARG A 202 -6.13 -18.37 -9.78
C ARG A 202 -6.83 -19.40 -8.87
N PRO A 203 -6.09 -20.05 -7.97
CA PRO A 203 -6.68 -20.91 -6.97
C PRO A 203 -7.61 -20.09 -6.05
N ILE A 204 -8.74 -20.69 -5.69
CA ILE A 204 -9.74 -20.15 -4.76
C ILE A 204 -9.28 -20.60 -3.38
N GLY A 205 -8.59 -19.73 -2.65
CA GLY A 205 -8.02 -20.03 -1.33
C GLY A 205 -6.51 -19.91 -1.25
N TRP A 206 -6.01 -19.59 -0.05
CA TRP A 206 -4.58 -19.55 0.22
C TRP A 206 -4.10 -20.99 0.39
N TRP A 207 -3.15 -21.46 -0.43
CA TRP A 207 -2.70 -22.85 -0.34
C TRP A 207 -2.19 -23.24 1.05
N ILE A 208 -1.70 -22.23 1.81
CA ILE A 208 -1.24 -22.35 3.19
C ILE A 208 -2.40 -22.75 4.10
N GLU A 209 -3.62 -22.24 3.89
CA GLU A 209 -4.76 -22.65 4.72
C GLU A 209 -5.10 -24.13 4.54
N ASP A 210 -5.06 -24.65 3.31
CA ASP A 210 -5.37 -26.06 3.05
C ASP A 210 -4.26 -27.00 3.49
N SER A 211 -2.98 -26.65 3.25
CA SER A 211 -1.85 -27.50 3.63
C SER A 211 -1.50 -27.41 5.11
N ASP A 212 -1.57 -26.22 5.69
CA ASP A 212 -1.05 -26.00 7.04
C ASP A 212 -2.09 -26.36 8.08
N ILE A 213 -3.40 -26.22 7.81
CA ILE A 213 -4.42 -26.76 8.73
C ILE A 213 -4.26 -28.28 8.84
N ALA A 214 -4.10 -28.98 7.71
CA ALA A 214 -3.87 -30.42 7.72
C ALA A 214 -2.55 -30.79 8.43
N LEU A 215 -1.49 -29.99 8.24
CA LEU A 215 -0.19 -30.20 8.90
C LEU A 215 -0.27 -29.93 10.41
N TYR A 216 -0.87 -28.82 10.84
CA TYR A 216 -1.03 -28.47 12.25
C TYR A 216 -1.99 -29.42 12.97
N GLU A 217 -3.05 -29.88 12.29
CA GLU A 217 -3.93 -30.92 12.82
C GLU A 217 -3.17 -32.25 12.95
N ALA A 218 -2.39 -32.65 11.94
CA ALA A 218 -1.57 -33.85 12.01
C ALA A 218 -0.53 -33.78 13.13
N ILE A 219 0.17 -32.66 13.28
CA ILE A 219 1.13 -32.40 14.36
C ILE A 219 0.42 -32.46 15.72
N SER A 220 -0.74 -31.81 15.86
CA SER A 220 -1.51 -31.80 17.11
C SER A 220 -2.02 -33.18 17.50
N ARG A 221 -2.54 -33.96 16.54
CA ARG A 221 -2.96 -35.36 16.76
C ARG A 221 -1.78 -36.25 17.13
N THR A 222 -0.63 -36.05 16.49
CA THR A 222 0.59 -36.83 16.76
C THR A 222 1.13 -36.54 18.16
N LEU A 223 1.22 -35.26 18.54
CA LEU A 223 1.59 -34.83 19.89
C LEU A 223 0.60 -35.33 20.95
N GLY A 224 -0.70 -35.30 20.65
CA GLY A 224 -1.75 -35.78 21.55
C GLY A 224 -1.73 -37.29 21.78
N HIS A 225 -1.36 -38.09 20.78
CA HIS A 225 -1.32 -39.55 20.87
C HIS A 225 0.04 -40.12 21.32
N TRP A 226 1.14 -39.58 20.82
CA TRP A 226 2.48 -40.18 20.95
C TRP A 226 3.42 -39.36 21.85
N GLY A 227 3.05 -38.13 22.20
CA GLY A 227 3.88 -37.22 23.00
C GLY A 227 5.17 -36.81 22.29
N PHE A 228 6.09 -36.15 23.01
CA PHE A 228 7.35 -35.64 22.46
C PHE A 228 8.45 -36.72 22.29
N ARG A 229 8.10 -38.01 22.38
CA ARG A 229 9.11 -39.08 22.49
C ARG A 229 9.57 -39.63 21.14
N ASP A 230 8.76 -39.46 20.08
CA ASP A 230 9.08 -39.93 18.72
C ASP A 230 9.18 -38.79 17.71
N ASN A 231 9.93 -39.01 16.63
CA ASN A 231 10.09 -38.05 15.54
C ASN A 231 8.73 -37.79 14.87
N ILE A 232 8.28 -36.53 14.88
CA ILE A 232 7.01 -36.07 14.29
C ILE A 232 6.87 -36.48 12.81
N ASN A 233 7.98 -36.63 12.08
CA ASN A 233 7.96 -37.03 10.67
C ASN A 233 7.85 -38.56 10.43
N GLY A 234 7.82 -39.38 11.49
CA GLY A 234 7.76 -40.85 11.42
C GLY A 234 6.37 -41.45 11.66
N ALA A 235 5.36 -40.63 11.97
CA ALA A 235 4.00 -41.11 12.20
C ALA A 235 3.34 -41.52 10.87
N GLY A 236 3.16 -42.83 10.67
CA GLY A 236 2.42 -43.39 9.52
C GLY A 236 3.21 -44.28 8.56
N THR A 237 4.53 -44.46 8.75
CA THR A 237 5.29 -45.48 8.00
C THR A 237 5.42 -46.74 8.84
N SER A 238 4.77 -47.83 8.41
CA SER A 238 4.95 -49.15 8.99
C SER A 238 6.38 -49.64 8.73
N THR A 239 7.14 -49.87 9.80
CA THR A 239 8.31 -50.78 9.77
C THR A 239 7.86 -52.23 9.60
#